data_AF-A0A355H5A4-F1
#
_entry.id   AF-A0A355H5A4-F1
#
_cell.length_a   1.000
_cell.length_b   1.000
_cell.length_c   1.000
_cell.angle_alpha   90.00
_cell.angle_beta   90.00
_cell.angle_gamma   90.00
#
_symmetry.space_group_name_H-M   'P 1'
#
loop_
_entity.id
_entity.type
_entity.pdbx_description
1 polymer ?
#
loop_
_entity_poly.entity_id
_entity_poly.type
_entity_poly.pdbx_seq_one_letter_code
_entity_poly.pdbx_strand_id
1 'polypeptide(L)'
;MPNDSSSIIQLLEEMVEHQRTKVLKVAREIIPDATPEDIRNPQDFPKLSTDTLFNYEDGILTGYLSLQTALYNQENNESNGLE
;
A
#
# COMPACT_ATOMS: atom_id res chain seq x y z
N MET A 1 7.44 0.49 -28.01
CA MET A 1 7.29 1.33 -26.80
C MET A 1 6.95 0.37 -25.67
N PRO A 2 7.52 0.52 -24.46
CA PRO A 2 7.01 -0.27 -23.34
C PRO A 2 5.51 -0.03 -23.24
N ASN A 3 4.71 -1.10 -23.12
CA ASN A 3 3.26 -0.99 -23.00
C ASN A 3 2.94 -0.04 -21.85
N ASP A 4 2.11 0.98 -22.09
CA ASP A 4 1.77 2.01 -21.11
C ASP A 4 1.24 1.43 -19.78
N SER A 5 0.63 0.24 -19.81
CA SER A 5 0.19 -0.46 -18.60
C SER A 5 1.37 -0.89 -17.70
N SER A 6 2.48 -1.36 -18.28
CA SER A 6 3.64 -1.83 -17.52
C SER A 6 4.35 -0.67 -16.80
N SER A 7 4.40 0.52 -17.41
CA SER A 7 4.97 1.70 -16.76
C SER A 7 4.08 2.24 -15.63
N ILE A 8 2.75 2.15 -15.77
CA ILE A 8 1.81 2.48 -14.70
C ILE A 8 1.94 1.52 -13.52
N ILE A 9 2.09 0.21 -13.77
CA ILE A 9 2.28 -0.79 -12.72
C ILE A 9 3.58 -0.53 -11.97
N GLN A 10 4.68 -0.27 -12.67
CA GLN A 10 5.97 0.07 -12.06
C GLN A 10 5.86 1.34 -11.19
N LEU A 11 5.23 2.39 -11.71
CA LEU A 11 5.02 3.61 -10.94
C LEU A 11 4.18 3.35 -9.67
N LEU A 12 3.14 2.52 -9.78
CA LEU A 12 2.29 2.17 -8.64
C LEU A 12 3.07 1.38 -7.59
N GLU A 13 3.93 0.44 -7.99
CA GLU A 13 4.83 -0.29 -7.08
C GLU A 13 5.76 0.67 -6.32
N GLU A 14 6.38 1.62 -7.02
CA GLU A 14 7.21 2.65 -6.40
C GLU A 14 6.41 3.51 -5.40
N MET A 15 5.19 3.91 -5.78
CA MET A 15 4.29 4.67 -4.90
C MET A 15 3.90 3.88 -3.64
N VAL A 16 3.65 2.57 -3.76
CA VAL A 16 3.38 1.69 -2.62
C VAL A 16 4.58 1.65 -1.67
N GLU A 17 5.80 1.43 -2.17
CA GLU A 17 6.99 1.34 -1.33
C GLU A 17 7.33 2.67 -0.62
N HIS A 18 7.15 3.79 -1.32
CA HIS A 18 7.29 5.11 -0.72
C HIS A 18 6.26 5.33 0.39
N GLN A 19 5.00 4.97 0.14
CA GLN A 19 3.94 5.14 1.13
C GLN A 19 4.14 4.21 2.33
N ARG A 20 4.57 2.95 2.15
CA ARG A 20 4.93 2.04 3.25
C ARG A 20 6.00 2.64 4.15
N THR A 21 7.05 3.21 3.54
CA THR A 21 8.12 3.87 4.28
C THR A 21 7.61 5.05 5.10
N LYS A 22 6.70 5.85 4.51
CA LYS A 22 6.08 6.99 5.18
C LYS A 22 5.20 6.56 6.36
N VAL A 23 4.33 5.57 6.17
CA VAL A 23 3.48 5.02 7.24
C VAL A 23 4.34 4.47 8.37
N LEU A 24 5.42 3.75 8.06
CA LEU A 24 6.36 3.24 9.08
C LEU A 24 7.08 4.34 9.83
N LYS A 25 7.46 5.41 9.15
CA LYS A 25 8.04 6.57 9.82
C LYS A 25 7.06 7.19 10.81
N VAL A 26 5.81 7.42 10.38
CA VAL A 26 4.76 7.98 11.26
C VAL A 26 4.46 7.03 12.43
N ALA A 27 4.36 5.72 12.17
CA ALA A 27 4.18 4.72 13.21
C ALA A 27 5.30 4.77 14.26
N ARG A 28 6.56 4.96 13.82
CA ARG A 28 7.73 5.07 14.70
C ARG A 28 7.79 6.36 15.51
N GLU A 29 7.13 7.42 15.06
CA GLU A 29 6.95 8.64 15.86
C GLU A 29 6.01 8.41 17.06
N ILE A 30 5.10 7.42 16.96
CA ILE A 30 4.12 7.06 18.01
C ILE A 30 4.64 5.89 18.87
N ILE A 31 5.21 4.87 18.24
CA ILE A 31 5.77 3.66 18.85
C ILE A 31 7.17 3.44 18.26
N PRO A 32 8.25 3.85 18.96
CA PRO A 32 9.62 3.84 18.43
C PRO A 32 10.08 2.51 17.82
N ASP A 33 9.64 1.39 18.40
CA ASP A 33 10.01 0.04 17.97
C ASP A 33 9.03 -0.58 16.97
N ALA A 34 8.13 0.22 16.37
CA ALA A 34 7.18 -0.27 15.38
C ALA A 34 7.87 -0.96 14.20
N THR A 35 7.33 -2.12 13.86
CA THR A 35 7.76 -2.97 12.76
C THR A 35 6.79 -2.85 11.58
N PRO A 36 7.20 -3.25 10.36
CA PRO A 36 6.29 -3.31 9.22
C PRO A 36 5.08 -4.22 9.44
N GLU A 37 5.20 -5.26 10.27
CA GLU A 37 4.08 -6.16 10.58
C GLU A 37 3.05 -5.50 11.52
N ASP A 38 3.51 -4.62 12.42
CA ASP A 38 2.60 -3.86 13.30
C ASP A 38 1.70 -2.91 12.49
N ILE A 39 2.21 -2.39 11.37
CA ILE A 39 1.47 -1.52 10.45
C ILE A 39 0.45 -2.29 9.62
N ARG A 40 0.68 -3.58 9.37
CA ARG A 40 -0.32 -4.42 8.69
C ARG A 40 -1.55 -4.67 9.54
N ASN A 41 -1.40 -4.57 10.87
CA ASN A 41 -2.43 -4.85 11.84
C ASN A 41 -2.54 -3.72 12.88
N PRO A 42 -2.79 -2.46 12.46
CA PRO A 42 -2.73 -1.32 13.34
C PRO A 42 -3.82 -1.35 14.43
N GLN A 43 -4.90 -2.12 14.22
CA GLN A 43 -5.94 -2.36 15.22
C GLN A 43 -5.43 -3.03 16.51
N ASP A 44 -4.33 -3.77 16.44
CA ASP A 44 -3.72 -4.44 17.59
C ASP A 44 -2.93 -3.44 18.47
N PHE A 45 -2.72 -2.22 17.96
CA PHE A 45 -1.97 -1.15 18.59
C PHE A 45 -2.88 0.07 18.79
N PRO A 46 -3.57 0.20 19.95
CA PRO A 46 -4.49 1.30 20.20
C PRO A 46 -3.91 2.70 19.96
N LYS A 47 -2.60 2.88 20.20
CA LYS A 47 -1.91 4.15 19.96
C LYS A 47 -1.85 4.52 18.48
N LEU A 48 -1.67 3.54 17.58
CA LEU A 48 -1.65 3.76 16.14
C LEU A 48 -3.07 4.00 15.62
N SER A 49 -4.03 3.16 16.00
CA SER A 49 -5.41 3.24 15.49
C SER A 49 -6.15 4.52 15.92
N THR A 50 -5.73 5.17 17.00
CA THR A 50 -6.28 6.47 17.41
C THR A 50 -5.57 7.69 16.83
N ASP A 51 -4.41 7.51 16.17
CA ASP A 51 -3.65 8.63 15.64
C ASP A 51 -4.15 9.06 14.25
N THR A 52 -4.51 10.33 14.13
CA THR A 52 -5.11 10.88 12.91
C THR A 52 -4.14 10.89 11.73
N LEU A 53 -2.86 11.20 11.98
CA LEU A 53 -1.87 11.28 10.91
C LEU A 53 -1.55 9.87 10.40
N PHE A 54 -1.34 8.92 11.31
CA PHE A 54 -1.14 7.52 10.96
C PHE A 54 -2.30 6.99 10.11
N ASN A 55 -3.55 7.17 10.57
CA ASN A 55 -4.73 6.70 9.85
C ASN A 55 -4.88 7.33 8.45
N TYR A 56 -4.52 8.60 8.29
CA TYR A 56 -4.52 9.26 6.98
C TYR A 56 -3.52 8.61 6.02
N GLU A 57 -2.28 8.40 6.48
CA GLU A 57 -1.23 7.81 5.65
C GLU A 57 -1.51 6.34 5.34
N ASP A 58 -2.04 5.57 6.29
CA ASP A 58 -2.45 4.18 6.10
C ASP A 58 -3.63 4.06 5.13
N GLY A 59 -4.57 5.00 5.18
CA GLY A 59 -5.67 5.09 4.21
C GLY A 59 -5.17 5.30 2.77
N ILE A 60 -4.15 6.13 2.57
CA ILE A 60 -3.51 6.31 1.25
C ILE A 60 -2.87 5.00 0.78
N LEU A 61 -2.14 4.31 1.67
CA LEU A 61 -1.53 3.01 1.36
C LEU A 61 -2.59 1.99 0.94
N THR A 62 -3.69 1.92 1.68
CA THR A 62 -4.85 1.06 1.36
C THR A 62 -5.43 1.37 -0.03
N GLY A 63 -5.50 2.65 -0.40
CA GLY A 63 -5.92 3.07 -1.74
C GLY A 63 -5.00 2.54 -2.85
N TYR A 64 -3.67 2.65 -2.67
CA TYR A 64 -2.70 2.13 -3.65
C TYR A 64 -2.76 0.60 -3.77
N LEU A 65 -2.88 -0.12 -2.66
CA LEU A 65 -3.00 -1.58 -2.66
C LEU A 65 -4.30 -2.06 -3.33
N SER A 66 -5.39 -1.30 -3.15
CA SER A 66 -6.66 -1.58 -3.83
C SER A 66 -6.52 -1.43 -5.35
N LEU A 67 -5.84 -0.37 -5.81
CA LEU A 67 -5.55 -0.18 -7.23
C LEU A 67 -4.64 -1.27 -7.78
N GLN A 68 -3.59 -1.66 -7.05
CA GLN A 68 -2.67 -2.72 -7.45
C GLN A 68 -3.41 -4.05 -7.62
N THR A 69 -4.31 -4.37 -6.69
CA THR A 69 -5.17 -5.57 -6.77
C THR A 69 -6.08 -5.53 -8.00
N ALA A 70 -6.67 -4.38 -8.30
CA ALA A 70 -7.54 -4.22 -9.46
C ALA A 70 -6.78 -4.42 -10.79
N LEU A 71 -5.59 -3.82 -10.92
CA LEU A 71 -4.74 -3.97 -12.12
C LEU A 71 -4.27 -5.41 -12.31
N TYR A 72 -3.82 -6.07 -11.24
CA TYR A 72 -3.42 -7.47 -11.27
C TYR A 72 -4.56 -8.39 -11.72
N ASN A 73 -5.78 -8.16 -11.22
CA ASN A 73 -6.94 -8.92 -11.65
C ASN A 73 -7.29 -8.67 -13.12
N GLN A 74 -7.08 -7.45 -13.63
CA GLN A 74 -7.32 -7.15 -15.04
C GLN A 74 -6.35 -7.91 -15.96
N GLU A 75 -5.05 -7.89 -15.66
CA GLU A 75 -4.04 -8.62 -16.47
C GLU A 75 -4.28 -10.13 -16.49
N ASN A 76 -4.69 -10.71 -15.35
CA ASN A 76 -5.01 -12.14 -15.26
C ASN A 76 -6.27 -12.50 -16.04
N ASN A 77 -7.30 -11.64 -16.05
CA ASN A 77 -8.52 -11.86 -16.83
C ASN A 77 -8.27 -11.71 -18.34
N GLU A 78 -7.41 -10.78 -18.77
CA GLU A 78 -6.97 -10.66 -20.16
C GLU A 78 -6.20 -11.90 -20.62
N SER A 79 -5.38 -12.49 -19.74
CA SER A 79 -4.62 -13.70 -20.01
C SER A 79 -5.49 -14.97 -20.09
N ASN A 80 -6.58 -15.02 -19.32
CA ASN A 80 -7.51 -16.16 -19.28
C ASN A 80 -8.68 -16.07 -20.28
N GLY A 81 -8.86 -14.93 -20.97
CA GLY A 81 -9.93 -14.70 -21.94
C GLY A 81 -9.61 -15.11 -23.38
N LEU A 82 -8.49 -15.83 -23.60
CA LEU A 82 -8.02 -16.28 -24.91
C LEU A 82 -8.28 -17.77 -25.19
N GLU A 83 -9.11 -18.45 -24.39
CA GLU A 83 -9.59 -19.82 -24.68
C GLU A 83 -10.96 -19.86 -25.37
#